data_AF-A0A9K3NTI3-F1
#
_entry.id   AF-A0A9K3NTI3-F1
#
_cell.length_a   1.000
_cell.length_b   1.000
_cell.length_c   1.000
_cell.angle_alpha   90.00
_cell.angle_beta   90.00
_cell.angle_gamma   90.00
#
_symmetry.space_group_name_H-M   'P 1'
#
loop_
_entity.id
_entity.type
_entity.pdbx_description
1 polymer ?
#
loop_
_entity_poly.entity_id
_entity_poly.type
_entity_poly.pdbx_seq_one_letter_code
_entity_poly.pdbx_strand_id
1 'polypeptide(L)'
;MWPPTKQAKIVPLLKDLPDNSLHQFEFWMCDPVSDQAVIVCDNEEFRVADVRDLMRFGEANIHLLGRSQIQSDPQYEVCTKSYTAGVAQIILLKMWSGRRGWVETQLFGPYIGNKIPDA
;
A
#
# COMPACT_ATOMS: atom_id res chain seq x y z
N MET A 1 -23.97 -3.98 -2.95
CA MET A 1 -24.19 -2.88 -1.98
C MET A 1 -23.10 -3.00 -0.93
N TRP A 2 -22.09 -2.14 -0.97
CA TRP A 2 -21.03 -2.15 0.05
C TRP A 2 -21.58 -1.74 1.41
N PRO A 3 -21.17 -2.41 2.49
CA PRO A 3 -21.67 -2.08 3.82
C PRO A 3 -21.19 -0.67 4.19
N PRO A 4 -22.00 0.09 4.95
CA PRO A 4 -21.56 1.35 5.51
C PRO A 4 -20.43 1.07 6.49
N THR A 5 -19.20 1.38 6.11
CA THR A 5 -18.02 1.25 6.96
C THR A 5 -18.18 2.23 8.13
N LYS A 6 -18.30 1.68 9.34
CA LYS A 6 -17.97 2.41 10.58
C LYS A 6 -16.62 3.06 10.33
N GLN A 7 -16.53 4.39 10.48
CA GLN A 7 -15.36 5.19 10.14
C GLN A 7 -14.06 4.46 10.52
N ALA A 8 -13.44 3.81 9.54
CA ALA A 8 -12.20 3.13 9.73
C ALA A 8 -11.16 4.20 10.04
N LYS A 9 -10.32 3.95 11.04
CA LYS A 9 -9.28 4.89 11.41
C LYS A 9 -8.27 4.95 10.26
N ILE A 10 -8.29 6.06 9.52
CA ILE A 10 -7.33 6.29 8.43
C ILE A 10 -5.96 6.46 9.06
N VAL A 11 -5.05 5.51 8.82
CA VAL A 11 -3.66 5.61 9.25
C VAL A 11 -2.85 6.11 8.06
N PRO A 12 -2.43 7.39 8.03
CA PRO A 12 -1.54 7.86 6.98
C PRO A 12 -0.21 7.13 7.11
N LEU A 13 0.25 6.54 6.00
CA LEU A 13 1.53 5.84 5.92
C LEU A 13 2.67 6.86 5.97
N LEU A 14 2.94 7.44 7.15
CA LEU A 14 3.97 8.46 7.36
C LEU A 14 5.27 7.88 7.95
N LYS A 15 5.22 6.67 8.50
CA LYS A 15 6.36 5.96 9.06
C LYS A 15 6.41 4.53 8.55
N ASP A 16 7.55 3.89 8.74
CA ASP A 16 7.68 2.45 8.54
C ASP A 16 6.72 1.72 9.46
N LEU A 17 5.99 0.77 8.91
CA LEU A 17 5.06 -0.04 9.67
C LEU A 17 5.80 -1.22 10.30
N PRO A 18 5.42 -1.64 11.52
CA PRO A 18 5.94 -2.86 12.09
C PRO A 18 5.65 -4.03 11.14
N ASP A 19 6.59 -4.96 11.07
CA ASP A 19 6.35 -6.20 10.32
C ASP A 19 5.14 -6.90 10.93
N ASN A 20 4.33 -7.55 10.09
CA ASN A 20 3.05 -8.16 10.48
C ASN A 20 1.92 -7.17 10.84
N SER A 21 2.02 -5.88 10.46
CA SER A 21 0.90 -4.92 10.61
C SER A 21 -0.39 -5.31 9.88
N LEU A 22 -0.35 -6.28 8.95
CA LEU A 22 -1.51 -6.79 8.23
C LEU A 22 -2.02 -8.13 8.80
N HIS A 23 -1.82 -8.40 10.09
CA HIS A 23 -2.09 -9.71 10.73
C HIS A 23 -3.54 -10.22 10.65
N GLN A 24 -4.48 -9.38 10.22
CA GLN A 24 -5.85 -9.79 9.88
C GLN A 24 -6.29 -9.14 8.57
N PHE A 25 -5.47 -9.31 7.54
CA PHE A 25 -5.79 -8.86 6.20
C PHE A 25 -7.13 -9.44 5.73
N GLU A 26 -8.05 -8.54 5.38
CA GLU A 26 -9.34 -8.91 4.81
C GLU A 26 -9.26 -8.84 3.28
N PHE A 27 -8.96 -7.64 2.77
CA PHE A 27 -8.78 -7.40 1.34
C PHE A 27 -8.03 -6.10 1.12
N TRP A 28 -7.70 -5.87 -0.15
CA TRP A 28 -7.26 -4.59 -0.64
C TRP A 28 -7.88 -4.31 -2.00
N MET A 29 -8.12 -3.04 -2.29
CA MET A 29 -8.80 -2.58 -3.49
C MET A 29 -8.25 -1.24 -3.96
N CYS A 30 -8.47 -0.88 -5.23
CA CYS A 30 -8.30 0.51 -5.66
C CYS A 30 -9.59 1.30 -5.36
N ASP A 31 -9.48 2.36 -4.56
CA ASP A 31 -10.60 3.28 -4.26
C ASP A 31 -10.86 4.17 -5.49
N PRO A 32 -12.06 4.05 -6.09
CA PRO A 32 -12.44 4.77 -7.31
C PRO A 32 -12.46 6.29 -7.17
N VAL A 33 -12.64 6.81 -5.96
CA VAL A 33 -12.81 8.25 -5.72
C VAL A 33 -11.46 8.94 -5.53
N SER A 34 -10.53 8.24 -4.87
CA SER A 34 -9.22 8.81 -4.53
C SER A 34 -8.07 8.36 -5.43
N ASP A 35 -8.28 7.34 -6.29
CA ASP A 35 -7.22 6.68 -7.08
C ASP A 35 -6.08 6.15 -6.19
N GLN A 36 -6.45 5.56 -5.05
CA GLN A 36 -5.52 5.05 -4.04
C GLN A 36 -5.78 3.57 -3.81
N ALA A 37 -4.74 2.80 -3.52
CA ALA A 37 -4.95 1.46 -2.97
C ALA A 37 -5.33 1.57 -1.48
N VAL A 38 -6.40 0.87 -1.10
CA VAL A 38 -6.89 0.76 0.27
C VAL A 38 -6.69 -0.67 0.73
N ILE A 39 -5.98 -0.85 1.84
CA ILE A 39 -5.77 -2.15 2.48
C ILE A 39 -6.58 -2.15 3.77
N VAL A 40 -7.46 -3.14 3.92
CA VAL A 40 -8.37 -3.28 5.07
C VAL A 40 -7.90 -4.43 5.95
N CYS A 41 -7.66 -4.16 7.23
CA CYS A 41 -7.18 -5.11 8.23
C CYS A 41 -7.76 -4.78 9.62
N ASP A 42 -8.42 -5.72 10.30
CA ASP A 42 -8.93 -5.57 11.69
C ASP A 42 -9.47 -4.16 12.07
N ASN A 43 -10.48 -3.67 11.33
CA ASN A 43 -11.06 -2.32 11.51
C ASN A 43 -10.13 -1.12 11.24
N GLU A 44 -8.92 -1.36 10.72
CA GLU A 44 -8.00 -0.34 10.23
C GLU A 44 -7.97 -0.30 8.70
N GLU A 45 -7.79 0.91 8.17
CA GLU A 45 -7.62 1.15 6.74
C GLU A 45 -6.28 1.86 6.49
N PHE A 46 -5.42 1.20 5.71
CA PHE A 46 -4.20 1.81 5.19
C PHE A 46 -4.45 2.31 3.77
N ARG A 47 -4.31 3.62 3.59
CA ARG A 47 -4.39 4.27 2.27
C ARG A 47 -3.00 4.46 1.71
N VAL A 48 -2.77 3.87 0.55
CA VAL A 48 -1.52 3.88 -0.21
C VAL A 48 -1.73 4.85 -1.38
N ALA A 49 -1.20 6.06 -1.28
CA ALA A 49 -1.40 7.09 -2.29
C ALA A 49 -0.39 6.97 -3.45
N ASP A 50 0.79 6.43 -3.16
CA ASP A 50 1.84 6.17 -4.14
C ASP A 50 2.32 4.72 -3.99
N VAL A 51 2.67 4.07 -5.09
CA VAL A 51 3.26 2.72 -5.08
C VAL A 51 4.48 2.63 -4.15
N ARG A 52 5.24 3.71 -3.99
CA ARG A 52 6.38 3.81 -3.06
C ARG A 52 5.97 3.73 -1.60
N ASP A 53 4.73 4.07 -1.26
CA ASP A 53 4.22 3.90 0.11
C ASP A 53 4.16 2.42 0.50
N LEU A 54 4.08 1.51 -0.47
CA LEU A 54 4.16 0.06 -0.21
C LEU A 54 5.51 -0.34 0.39
N MET A 55 6.59 0.42 0.13
CA MET A 55 7.91 0.11 0.70
C MET A 55 7.95 0.26 2.22
N ARG A 56 6.98 0.96 2.82
CA ARG A 56 6.84 1.14 4.26
C ARG A 56 6.38 -0.12 4.98
N PHE A 57 5.84 -1.10 4.26
CA PHE A 57 5.50 -2.41 4.80
C PHE A 57 6.74 -3.29 4.90
N GLY A 58 6.78 -4.15 5.92
CA GLY A 58 7.80 -5.19 6.07
C GLY A 58 7.62 -6.35 5.07
N GLU A 59 8.56 -7.29 5.12
CA GLU A 59 8.65 -8.43 4.19
C GLU A 59 7.37 -9.27 4.18
N ALA A 60 6.89 -9.65 5.37
CA ALA A 60 5.74 -10.54 5.51
C ALA A 60 4.49 -9.91 4.88
N ASN A 61 4.29 -8.62 5.14
CA ASN A 61 3.16 -7.85 4.61
C ASN A 61 3.23 -7.70 3.09
N ILE A 62 4.41 -7.42 2.51
CA ILE A 62 4.55 -7.30 1.06
C ILE A 62 4.34 -8.63 0.35
N HIS A 63 4.82 -9.73 0.92
CA HIS A 63 4.54 -11.06 0.38
C HIS A 63 3.06 -11.45 0.50
N LEU A 64 2.37 -11.01 1.55
CA LEU A 64 0.93 -11.18 1.68
C LEU A 64 0.19 -10.45 0.56
N LEU A 65 0.48 -9.16 0.35
CA LEU A 65 -0.10 -8.35 -0.71
C LEU A 65 0.15 -8.96 -2.09
N GLY A 66 1.36 -9.48 -2.35
CA GLY A 66 1.70 -10.10 -3.63
C GLY A 66 0.99 -11.42 -3.92
N ARG A 67 0.50 -12.11 -2.88
CA ARG A 67 -0.31 -13.34 -3.02
C ARG A 67 -1.81 -13.04 -3.10
N SER A 68 -2.25 -11.91 -2.56
CA SER A 68 -3.64 -11.48 -2.62
C SER A 68 -3.96 -10.70 -3.89
N GLN A 69 -5.01 -11.06 -4.60
CA GLN A 69 -5.47 -10.28 -5.74
C GLN A 69 -6.09 -8.96 -5.25
N ILE A 70 -5.60 -7.82 -5.76
CA ILE A 70 -6.24 -6.53 -5.51
C ILE A 70 -7.61 -6.52 -6.21
N GLN A 71 -8.63 -6.14 -5.47
CA GLN A 71 -9.99 -6.07 -6.00
C GLN A 71 -10.19 -4.75 -6.73
N SER A 72 -10.79 -4.78 -7.92
CA SER A 72 -11.14 -3.56 -8.65
C SER A 72 -12.25 -3.78 -9.65
N ASP A 73 -13.07 -2.75 -9.86
CA ASP A 73 -13.94 -2.68 -11.03
C ASP A 73 -13.10 -2.56 -12.33
N PRO A 74 -13.60 -3.04 -13.48
CA PRO A 74 -12.86 -3.03 -14.74
C PRO A 74 -12.33 -1.65 -15.17
N GLN A 75 -13.04 -0.58 -14.79
CA GLN A 75 -12.64 0.79 -15.09
C GLN A 75 -11.37 1.27 -14.34
N TYR A 76 -10.91 0.52 -13.33
CA TYR A 76 -9.69 0.82 -12.54
C TYR A 76 -8.58 -0.20 -12.73
N GLU A 77 -8.65 -1.00 -13.80
CA GLU A 77 -7.64 -2.01 -14.12
C GLU A 77 -6.22 -1.41 -14.21
N VAL A 78 -6.10 -0.16 -14.66
CA VAL A 78 -4.81 0.55 -14.74
C VAL A 78 -4.22 0.81 -13.36
N CYS A 79 -5.01 1.35 -12.42
CA CYS A 79 -4.62 1.57 -11.03
C CYS A 79 -4.17 0.23 -10.39
N THR A 80 -5.00 -0.80 -10.52
CA THR A 80 -4.74 -2.16 -10.06
C THR A 80 -3.42 -2.73 -10.59
N LYS A 81 -3.14 -2.58 -11.88
CA LYS A 81 -1.89 -3.03 -12.51
C LYS A 81 -0.67 -2.31 -11.95
N SER A 82 -0.76 -1.01 -11.71
CA SER A 82 0.33 -0.20 -11.13
C SER A 82 0.71 -0.70 -9.73
N TYR A 83 -0.27 -0.92 -8.83
CA TYR A 83 0.02 -1.44 -7.50
C TYR A 83 0.50 -2.89 -7.51
N THR A 84 -0.09 -3.74 -8.35
CA THR A 84 0.35 -5.14 -8.50
C THR A 84 1.79 -5.23 -9.01
N ALA A 85 2.12 -4.44 -10.04
CA ALA A 85 3.48 -4.35 -10.56
C ALA A 85 4.45 -3.77 -9.52
N GLY A 86 4.01 -2.78 -8.75
CA GLY A 86 4.75 -2.20 -7.64
C GLY A 86 5.14 -3.23 -6.57
N VAL A 87 4.17 -4.02 -6.09
CA VAL A 87 4.44 -5.11 -5.15
C VAL A 87 5.43 -6.12 -5.73
N ALA A 88 5.27 -6.52 -6.99
CA ALA A 88 6.18 -7.45 -7.65
C ALA A 88 7.62 -6.90 -7.72
N GLN A 89 7.79 -5.61 -8.04
CA GLN A 89 9.10 -4.97 -8.05
C GLN A 89 9.73 -4.89 -6.65
N ILE A 90 8.94 -4.53 -5.62
CA ILE A 90 9.42 -4.48 -4.24
C ILE A 90 9.89 -5.87 -3.78
N ILE A 91 9.16 -6.94 -4.14
CA ILE A 91 9.58 -8.32 -3.86
C ILE A 91 10.89 -8.67 -4.57
N LEU A 92 10.94 -8.42 -5.88
CA LEU A 92 12.09 -8.76 -6.73
C LEU A 92 13.38 -8.09 -6.24
N LEU A 93 13.28 -6.81 -5.90
CA LEU A 93 14.41 -5.95 -5.53
C LEU A 93 14.63 -5.87 -4.02
N LYS A 94 13.77 -6.52 -3.24
CA LYS A 94 13.86 -6.60 -1.78
C LYS A 94 13.83 -5.22 -1.10
N MET A 95 12.92 -4.35 -1.56
CA MET A 95 12.83 -2.93 -1.17
C MET A 95 11.84 -2.63 -0.04
N TRP A 96 11.42 -3.65 0.71
CA TRP A 96 10.53 -3.47 1.86
C TRP A 96 11.25 -2.83 3.06
N SER A 97 10.47 -2.42 4.06
CA SER A 97 10.96 -1.81 5.29
C SER A 97 11.98 -2.70 6.01
N GLY A 98 13.06 -2.10 6.52
CA GLY A 98 14.16 -2.82 7.18
C GLY A 98 15.25 -3.35 6.23
N ARG A 99 15.10 -3.25 4.90
CA ARG A 99 16.11 -3.70 3.92
C ARG A 99 16.53 -2.66 2.88
N ARG A 100 15.98 -1.43 2.95
CA ARG A 100 16.08 -0.36 1.94
C ARG A 100 17.44 0.34 1.77
N GLY A 101 18.49 -0.07 2.48
CA GLY A 101 19.69 0.74 2.69
C GLY A 101 20.44 1.27 1.44
N TRP A 102 20.20 0.76 0.22
CA TRP A 102 20.96 1.15 -0.98
C TRP A 102 20.18 1.29 -2.31
N VAL A 103 18.94 0.81 -2.42
CA VAL A 103 18.26 0.62 -3.73
C VAL A 103 17.26 1.75 -4.07
N GLU A 104 16.68 2.41 -3.06
CA GLU A 104 15.56 3.36 -3.21
C GLU A 104 15.95 4.57 -4.08
N THR A 105 17.17 5.10 -3.90
CA THR A 105 17.66 6.31 -4.59
C THR A 105 17.93 6.11 -6.08
N GLN A 106 18.31 4.91 -6.51
CA GLN A 106 18.68 4.63 -7.91
C GLN A 106 17.47 4.40 -8.82
N LEU A 107 16.36 3.89 -8.28
CA LEU A 107 15.21 3.47 -9.09
C LEU A 107 14.05 4.47 -9.08
N PHE A 108 13.89 5.23 -7.99
CA PHE A 108 12.70 6.07 -7.79
C PHE A 108 13.02 7.56 -7.58
N GLY A 109 14.31 7.94 -7.58
CA GLY A 109 14.74 9.28 -7.22
C GLY A 109 14.49 9.61 -5.73
N PRO A 110 14.74 10.85 -5.29
CA PRO A 110 14.45 11.26 -3.91
C PRO A 110 12.94 11.18 -3.63
N TYR A 111 12.55 10.40 -2.61
CA TYR A 111 11.17 10.32 -2.15
C TYR A 111 10.79 11.59 -1.39
N ILE A 112 9.96 12.44 -2.00
CA ILE A 112 9.29 13.55 -1.33
C ILE A 112 7.90 13.05 -0.98
N GLY A 113 7.75 12.42 0.20
CA GLY A 113 6.43 12.03 0.70
C GLY A 113 5.53 13.25 0.70
N ASN A 114 4.34 13.13 0.10
CA ASN A 114 3.37 14.22 0.06
C ASN A 114 3.07 14.63 1.51
N LYS A 115 3.58 15.80 1.93
CA LYS A 115 3.11 16.45 3.14
C LYS A 115 1.62 16.71 2.91
N ILE A 116 0.79 16.04 3.70
CA ILE A 116 -0.61 16.44 3.87
C ILE A 116 -0.54 17.91 4.30
N PRO A 117 -1.19 18.86 3.58
CA PRO A 117 -1.20 20.24 4.01
C PRO A 117 -1.78 20.31 5.42
N ASP A 118 -1.07 20.97 6.33
CA ASP A 118 -1.55 21.23 7.69
C ASP A 118 -2.92 21.93 7.58
N ALA A 119 -3.95 21.28 8.12
CA ALA A 119 -5.28 21.84 8.29
C ALA A 119 -5.39 22.51 9.66
#